data_AF-A0A399NPC4-F1
#
_entry.id   AF-A0A399NPC4-F1
#
_cell.length_a   1.000
_cell.length_b   1.000
_cell.length_c   1.000
_cell.angle_alpha   90.00
_cell.angle_beta   90.00
_cell.angle_gamma   90.00
#
_symmetry.space_group_name_H-M   'P 1'
#
loop_
_entity.id
_entity.type
_entity.pdbx_description
1 polymer ?
#
loop_
_entity_poly.entity_id
_entity_poly.type
_entity_poly.pdbx_seq_one_letter_code
_entity_poly.pdbx_strand_id
1 'polypeptide(L)'
;GAPLLALQSLRWLALLLTASALLRPLGGFDALPEVSWLLLVPGLLLFATPFGRMAISAVAARLLLRGLEPGDHPRGGRWHLRLWLAEQIAQQIGAVGLAGAPWITYY
;
A
#
# COMPACT_ATOMS: atom_id res chain seq x y z
N GLY A 1 -10.69 -13.59 -1.09
CA GLY A 1 -9.27 -14.02 -1.05
C GLY A 1 -8.45 -13.39 -2.16
N ALA A 2 -8.78 -13.63 -3.42
CA ALA A 2 -7.99 -13.24 -4.59
C ALA A 2 -7.55 -11.77 -4.72
N PRO A 3 -8.36 -10.72 -4.43
CA PRO A 3 -7.93 -9.33 -4.61
C PRO A 3 -6.93 -8.85 -3.53
N LEU A 4 -6.84 -9.56 -2.39
CA LEU A 4 -5.98 -9.17 -1.26
C LEU A 4 -4.51 -9.50 -1.54
N LEU A 5 -4.24 -10.55 -2.35
CA LEU A 5 -2.89 -10.87 -2.80
C LEU A 5 -2.33 -9.81 -3.74
N ALA A 6 -3.17 -9.17 -4.57
CA ALA A 6 -2.73 -8.21 -5.58
C ALA A 6 -2.00 -6.99 -4.99
N LEU A 7 -2.45 -6.48 -3.84
CA LEU A 7 -1.80 -5.35 -3.16
C LEU A 7 -0.45 -5.73 -2.56
N GLN A 8 -0.33 -6.95 -2.01
CA GLN A 8 0.95 -7.46 -1.53
C GLN A 8 1.92 -7.76 -2.67
N SER A 9 1.42 -8.23 -3.82
CA SER A 9 2.20 -8.45 -5.03
C SER A 9 2.83 -7.17 -5.57
N LEU A 10 2.16 -6.01 -5.41
CA LEU A 10 2.65 -4.73 -5.92
C LEU A 10 3.96 -4.28 -5.24
N ARG A 11 4.12 -4.59 -3.93
CA ARG A 11 5.36 -4.37 -3.20
C ARG A 11 6.50 -5.21 -3.78
N TRP A 12 6.24 -6.50 -4.02
CA TRP A 12 7.24 -7.40 -4.60
C TRP A 12 7.60 -6.99 -6.02
N LEU A 13 6.62 -6.56 -6.81
CA LEU A 13 6.84 -6.00 -8.15
C LEU A 13 7.75 -4.78 -8.11
N ALA A 14 7.51 -3.82 -7.20
CA ALA A 14 8.36 -2.65 -7.05
C ALA A 14 9.81 -3.02 -6.69
N LEU A 15 10.01 -3.99 -5.79
CA LEU A 15 11.34 -4.47 -5.41
C LEU A 15 12.04 -5.20 -6.57
N LEU A 16 11.33 -6.04 -7.32
CA LEU A 16 11.86 -6.76 -8.48
C LEU A 16 12.25 -5.80 -9.62
N LEU A 17 11.44 -4.76 -9.86
CA LEU A 17 11.77 -3.72 -10.83
C LEU A 17 12.97 -2.88 -10.37
N THR A 18 13.11 -2.66 -9.07
CA THR A 18 14.30 -2.00 -8.50
C THR A 18 15.55 -2.84 -8.69
N ALA A 19 15.48 -4.14 -8.41
CA ALA A 19 16.57 -5.07 -8.68
C ALA A 19 16.93 -5.08 -10.17
N SER A 20 15.94 -5.06 -11.05
CA SER A 20 16.15 -5.01 -12.50
C SER A 20 16.88 -3.73 -12.95
N ALA A 21 16.49 -2.57 -12.40
CA ALA A 21 17.11 -1.29 -12.69
C ALA A 21 18.57 -1.20 -12.19
N LEU A 22 18.91 -1.90 -11.10
CA LEU A 22 20.26 -1.94 -10.53
C LEU A 22 21.17 -2.96 -11.22
N LEU A 23 20.63 -4.13 -11.60
CA LEU A 23 21.41 -5.23 -12.18
C LEU A 23 21.72 -5.04 -13.66
N ARG A 24 20.79 -4.48 -14.44
CA ARG A 24 20.99 -4.23 -15.88
C ARG A 24 22.29 -3.47 -16.22
N PRO A 25 22.63 -2.33 -15.58
CA PRO A 25 23.86 -1.60 -15.91
C PRO A 25 25.16 -2.34 -15.54
N LEU A 26 25.09 -3.41 -14.73
CA LEU A 26 26.25 -4.21 -14.34
C LEU A 26 26.65 -5.26 -15.41
N GLY A 27 25.83 -5.44 -16.45
CA GLY A 27 26.06 -6.39 -17.55
C GLY A 27 25.63 -7.82 -17.21
N GLY A 28 25.30 -8.61 -18.25
CA GLY A 28 24.85 -10.01 -18.11
C GLY A 28 23.36 -10.19 -17.77
N PHE A 29 22.59 -9.08 -17.71
CA PHE A 29 21.18 -9.07 -17.31
C PHE A 29 20.26 -8.42 -18.35
N ASP A 30 20.61 -8.49 -19.65
CA ASP A 30 19.87 -7.81 -20.73
C ASP A 30 18.42 -8.31 -20.88
N ALA A 31 18.14 -9.53 -20.42
CA ALA A 31 16.80 -10.13 -20.39
C ALA A 31 15.83 -9.49 -19.38
N LEU A 32 16.33 -8.69 -18.41
CA LEU A 32 15.48 -7.98 -17.47
C LEU A 32 14.73 -6.83 -18.17
N PRO A 33 13.57 -6.38 -17.67
CA PRO A 33 12.84 -5.27 -18.27
C PRO A 33 13.55 -3.92 -18.05
N GLU A 34 13.42 -3.01 -19.02
CA GLU A 34 13.83 -1.62 -18.82
C GLU A 34 12.81 -0.88 -17.97
N VAL A 35 13.30 -0.18 -16.95
CA VAL A 35 12.45 0.48 -15.97
C VAL A 35 12.71 1.98 -15.99
N SER A 36 11.66 2.75 -16.25
CA SER A 36 11.75 4.21 -16.12
C SER A 36 11.86 4.61 -14.65
N TRP A 37 12.96 5.27 -14.29
CA TRP A 37 13.19 5.81 -12.94
C TRP A 37 12.07 6.76 -12.48
N LEU A 38 11.44 7.47 -13.41
CA LEU A 38 10.32 8.37 -13.14
C LEU A 38 9.08 7.64 -12.62
N LEU A 39 8.90 6.36 -12.95
CA LEU A 39 7.81 5.54 -12.42
C LEU A 39 8.26 4.71 -11.21
N LEU A 40 9.52 4.26 -11.22
CA LEU A 40 10.08 3.44 -10.16
C LEU A 40 10.16 4.18 -8.83
N VAL A 41 10.69 5.41 -8.82
CA VAL A 41 10.89 6.19 -7.59
C VAL A 41 9.55 6.50 -6.90
N PRO A 42 8.53 7.05 -7.60
CA PRO A 42 7.20 7.24 -6.99
C PRO A 42 6.56 5.93 -6.56
N GLY A 43 6.70 4.85 -7.33
CA GLY A 43 6.19 3.53 -6.97
C GLY A 43 6.80 3.01 -5.67
N LEU A 44 8.12 3.14 -5.50
CA LEU A 44 8.82 2.79 -4.26
C LEU A 44 8.37 3.67 -3.09
N LEU A 45 8.31 4.99 -3.30
CA LEU A 45 7.84 5.92 -2.27
C LEU A 45 6.42 5.56 -1.81
N LEU A 46 5.52 5.27 -2.73
CA LEU A 46 4.12 5.02 -2.44
C LEU A 46 3.87 3.63 -1.83
N PHE A 47 4.53 2.58 -2.33
CA PHE A 47 4.23 1.19 -1.95
C PHE A 47 5.26 0.54 -1.03
N ALA A 48 6.53 0.97 -1.04
CA ALA A 48 7.57 0.37 -0.23
C ALA A 48 7.79 1.12 1.10
N THR A 49 7.60 2.44 1.13
CA THR A 49 7.87 3.23 2.35
C THR A 49 6.70 3.20 3.35
N PRO A 50 6.97 3.35 4.66
CA PRO A 50 5.91 3.52 5.66
C PRO A 50 4.98 4.70 5.36
N PHE A 51 5.51 5.83 4.89
CA PHE A 51 4.75 7.04 4.60
C PHE A 51 3.73 6.83 3.48
N GLY A 52 4.15 6.21 2.36
CA GLY A 52 3.26 5.90 1.26
C GLY A 52 2.12 4.97 1.68
N ARG A 53 2.44 3.94 2.47
CA ARG A 53 1.47 2.97 2.99
C ARG A 53 0.46 3.61 3.94
N MET A 54 0.92 4.50 4.83
CA MET A 54 0.05 5.31 5.69
C MET A 54 -0.84 6.25 4.87
N ALA A 55 -0.30 6.91 3.86
CA ALA A 55 -1.05 7.81 2.99
C ALA A 55 -2.16 7.06 2.22
N ILE A 56 -1.86 5.90 1.63
CA ILE A 56 -2.85 5.04 0.96
C ILE A 56 -3.97 4.66 1.95
N SER A 57 -3.60 4.19 3.14
CA SER A 57 -4.56 3.80 4.18
C SER A 57 -5.48 4.97 4.57
N ALA A 58 -4.90 6.15 4.84
CA ALA A 58 -5.65 7.34 5.22
C ALA A 58 -6.58 7.82 4.10
N VAL A 59 -6.11 7.85 2.85
CA VAL A 59 -6.93 8.25 1.70
C VAL A 59 -8.06 7.25 1.46
N ALA A 60 -7.77 5.95 1.51
CA ALA A 60 -8.79 4.92 1.37
C ALA A 60 -9.87 5.05 2.46
N ALA A 61 -9.48 5.21 3.72
CA ALA A 61 -10.42 5.42 4.82
C ALA A 61 -11.26 6.69 4.63
N ARG A 62 -10.65 7.83 4.26
CA ARG A 62 -11.36 9.09 4.00
C ARG A 62 -12.36 8.98 2.87
N LEU A 63 -12.01 8.30 1.78
CA LEU A 63 -12.91 8.09 0.64
C LEU A 63 -14.04 7.12 0.99
N LEU A 64 -13.70 6.01 1.65
CA LEU A 64 -14.68 4.99 2.06
C LEU A 64 -15.61 5.49 3.14
N LEU A 65 -15.20 6.38 4.04
CA LEU A 65 -16.05 6.90 5.11
C LEU A 65 -16.56 8.32 4.84
N ARG A 66 -16.41 8.82 3.61
CA ARG A 66 -16.91 10.14 3.23
C ARG A 66 -18.43 10.20 3.39
N GLY A 67 -18.89 11.18 4.17
CA GLY A 67 -20.31 11.38 4.48
C GLY A 67 -20.84 10.50 5.61
N LEU A 68 -19.96 9.87 6.40
CA LEU A 68 -20.35 9.22 7.64
C LEU A 68 -20.71 10.30 8.68
N GLU A 69 -21.93 10.25 9.18
CA GLU A 69 -22.41 11.14 10.22
C GLU A 69 -22.47 10.42 11.58
N PRO A 70 -22.29 11.14 12.70
CA PRO A 70 -22.50 10.59 14.04
C PRO A 70 -23.95 10.11 14.21
N GLY A 71 -24.12 8.89 14.71
CA GLY A 71 -25.44 8.31 14.93
C GLY A 71 -25.40 6.78 14.97
N ASP A 72 -26.59 6.18 15.11
CA ASP A 72 -26.74 4.74 15.11
C ASP A 72 -26.74 4.17 13.69
N HIS A 73 -25.79 3.29 13.42
CA HIS A 73 -25.66 2.58 12.14
C HIS A 73 -25.90 1.08 12.37
N PRO A 74 -26.78 0.42 11.60
CA PRO A 74 -27.05 -1.00 11.79
C PRO A 74 -25.80 -1.85 11.53
N ARG A 75 -25.54 -2.83 12.41
CA ARG A 75 -24.49 -3.83 12.19
C ARG A 75 -24.82 -4.65 10.94
N GLY A 76 -23.86 -4.80 10.03
CA GLY A 76 -24.06 -5.43 8.72
C GLY A 76 -24.57 -4.49 7.63
N GLY A 77 -24.84 -3.21 7.94
CA GLY A 77 -25.25 -2.21 6.95
C GLY A 77 -24.10 -1.72 6.06
N ARG A 78 -24.42 -0.82 5.13
CA ARG A 78 -23.47 -0.19 4.20
C ARG A 78 -22.26 0.42 4.93
N TRP A 79 -22.48 1.11 6.04
CA TRP A 79 -21.39 1.74 6.80
C TRP A 79 -20.48 0.73 7.48
N HIS A 80 -21.05 -0.37 8.00
CA HIS A 80 -20.26 -1.48 8.54
C HIS A 80 -19.36 -2.09 7.46
N LEU A 81 -19.89 -2.39 6.26
CA LEU A 81 -19.09 -2.96 5.17
C LEU A 81 -17.99 -1.99 4.68
N ARG A 82 -18.28 -0.69 4.63
CA ARG A 82 -17.30 0.33 4.24
C ARG A 82 -16.18 0.48 5.26
N LEU A 83 -16.53 0.44 6.55
CA LEU A 83 -15.55 0.43 7.64
C LEU A 83 -14.69 -0.83 7.60
N TRP A 84 -15.33 -2.00 7.46
CA TRP A 84 -14.64 -3.27 7.29
C TRP A 84 -13.67 -3.22 6.11
N LEU A 85 -14.10 -2.70 4.96
CA LEU A 85 -13.24 -2.56 3.79
C LEU A 85 -12.05 -1.62 4.03
N ALA A 86 -12.27 -0.49 4.71
CA ALA A 86 -11.18 0.43 5.06
C ALA A 86 -10.14 -0.23 5.96
N GLU A 87 -10.60 -0.99 6.98
CA GLU A 87 -9.72 -1.75 7.87
C GLU A 87 -8.96 -2.85 7.12
N GLN A 88 -9.65 -3.60 6.25
CA GLN A 88 -9.01 -4.60 5.40
C GLN A 88 -7.92 -3.98 4.50
N ILE A 89 -8.15 -2.81 3.91
CA ILE A 89 -7.14 -2.11 3.10
C ILE A 89 -5.92 -1.74 3.97
N ALA A 90 -6.15 -1.19 5.17
CA ALA A 90 -5.08 -0.81 6.09
C ALA A 90 -4.21 -2.01 6.52
N GLN A 91 -4.84 -3.15 6.79
CA GLN A 91 -4.16 -4.39 7.13
C GLN A 91 -3.35 -4.94 5.94
N GLN A 92 -3.90 -4.90 4.74
CA GLN A 92 -3.26 -5.48 3.54
C GLN A 92 -2.12 -4.63 2.99
N ILE A 93 -2.29 -3.31 2.99
CA ILE A 93 -1.18 -2.40 2.69
C ILE A 93 -0.11 -2.51 3.79
N GLY A 94 -0.45 -3.06 4.96
CA GLY A 94 0.41 -3.31 6.12
C GLY A 94 0.91 -2.01 6.76
N ALA A 95 0.07 -0.98 6.75
CA ALA A 95 0.35 0.29 7.44
C ALA A 95 0.58 0.11 8.95
N VAL A 96 0.17 -1.03 9.52
CA VAL A 96 0.20 -1.34 10.97
C VAL A 96 1.25 -2.40 11.34
N GLY A 97 2.12 -2.83 10.41
CA GLY A 97 3.18 -3.79 10.74
C GLY A 97 4.30 -3.17 11.59
N LEU A 98 4.96 -3.95 12.45
CA LEU A 98 6.03 -3.53 13.37
C LEU A 98 7.21 -2.75 12.74
N ALA A 99 7.37 -2.78 11.41
CA ALA A 99 8.36 -1.99 10.66
C ALA A 99 7.82 -0.63 10.13
N GLY A 100 6.54 -0.32 10.35
CA GLY A 100 5.81 0.80 9.76
C GLY A 100 5.24 1.81 10.77
N ALA A 101 5.60 1.69 12.05
CA ALA A 101 5.17 2.62 13.09
C ALA A 101 6.34 3.52 13.55
N PRO A 102 6.86 4.42 12.69
CA PRO A 102 7.92 5.34 13.09
C PRO A 102 7.51 6.26 14.26
N TRP A 103 6.22 6.41 14.50
CA TRP A 103 5.67 7.21 15.59
C TRP A 103 5.46 6.43 16.90
N ILE A 104 5.60 5.11 16.91
CA ILE A 104 5.44 4.30 18.13
C ILE A 104 6.52 4.62 19.16
N THR A 105 7.67 5.12 18.72
CA THR A 105 8.74 5.58 19.60
C THR A 105 8.45 6.94 20.23
N TYR A 106 7.49 7.70 19.68
CA TYR A 106 7.09 9.02 20.18
C TYR A 106 5.83 8.98 21.07
N TYR A 107 5.30 7.79 21.36
CA TYR A 107 4.14 7.56 22.22
C TYR A 107 4.57 6.78 23.47
#